data_AF-A0A8S3FIV9-F1
#
_entry.id   AF-A0A8S3FIV9-F1
#
_cell.length_a   1.000
_cell.length_b   1.000
_cell.length_c   1.000
_cell.angle_alpha   90.00
_cell.angle_beta   90.00
_cell.angle_gamma   90.00
#
_symmetry.space_group_name_H-M   'P 1'
#
loop_
_entity.id
_entity.type
_entity.pdbx_description
1 polymer ?
#
loop_
_entity_poly.entity_id
_entity_poly.type
_entity_poly.pdbx_seq_one_letter_code
_entity_poly.pdbx_strand_id
1 'polypeptide(L)'
;FGHFKDKEKISEAESTLTHRKTNDVQQTNKKKAEKGCEPEEVLAVLCHEFGHWSLSHNLINLCISFLNLFFVFAIFAALFKRSALYEAYGFTATKPVLIGLLIIFQYVLLPYFEVFSFALTALSRRFEFQADNFAVKLHYADSLGRALKKLQVDNMAYPFSDYLYAKYHYSHPTLLERLKAIELAKTS
;
A
#
# COMPACT_ATOMS: atom_id res chain seq x y z
N PHE A 1 -68.59 -22.81 -16.85
CA PHE A 1 -67.37 -22.96 -17.67
C PHE A 1 -66.28 -21.90 -17.43
N GLY A 2 -66.49 -20.86 -16.61
CA GLY A 2 -65.48 -19.81 -16.38
C GLY A 2 -64.46 -20.05 -15.25
N HIS A 3 -64.74 -20.97 -14.31
CA HIS A 3 -63.94 -21.05 -13.06
C HIS A 3 -62.68 -21.93 -13.16
N PHE A 4 -62.50 -22.70 -14.25
CA PHE A 4 -61.34 -23.58 -14.43
C PHE A 4 -60.18 -22.90 -15.17
N LYS A 5 -60.47 -21.93 -16.06
CA LYS A 5 -59.46 -21.22 -16.87
C LYS A 5 -58.60 -20.24 -16.06
N ASP A 6 -59.11 -19.72 -14.95
CA ASP A 6 -58.36 -18.76 -14.12
C ASP A 6 -57.29 -19.45 -13.27
N LYS A 7 -57.50 -20.71 -12.86
CA LYS A 7 -56.52 -21.48 -12.09
C LYS A 7 -55.29 -21.87 -12.91
N GLU A 8 -55.46 -22.19 -14.20
CA GLU A 8 -54.34 -22.42 -15.12
C GLU A 8 -53.51 -21.16 -15.31
N LYS A 9 -54.15 -19.99 -15.53
CA LYS A 9 -53.43 -18.72 -15.71
C LYS A 9 -52.66 -18.28 -14.46
N ILE A 10 -53.20 -18.54 -13.27
CA ILE A 10 -52.51 -18.23 -12.01
C ILE A 10 -51.32 -19.16 -11.80
N SER A 11 -51.46 -20.46 -12.12
CA SER A 11 -50.37 -21.43 -12.06
C SER A 11 -49.24 -21.11 -13.05
N GLU A 12 -49.57 -20.62 -14.24
CA GLU A 12 -48.61 -20.23 -15.28
C GLU A 12 -47.90 -18.90 -14.96
N ALA A 13 -48.60 -17.98 -14.29
CA ALA A 13 -48.01 -16.75 -13.75
C ALA A 13 -47.09 -17.02 -12.55
N GLU A 14 -47.45 -17.95 -11.67
CA GLU A 14 -46.61 -18.37 -10.54
C GLU A 14 -45.37 -19.15 -10.99
N SER A 15 -45.46 -19.99 -12.03
CA SER A 15 -44.33 -20.70 -12.61
C SER A 15 -43.35 -19.77 -13.32
N THR A 16 -43.84 -18.74 -14.02
CA THR A 16 -43.00 -17.70 -14.64
C THR A 16 -42.39 -16.75 -13.61
N LEU A 17 -43.11 -16.40 -12.54
CA LEU A 17 -42.56 -15.59 -11.43
C LEU A 17 -41.49 -16.35 -10.62
N THR A 18 -41.66 -17.67 -10.44
CA THR A 18 -40.65 -18.51 -9.79
C THR A 18 -39.43 -18.71 -10.70
N HIS A 19 -39.60 -18.91 -12.01
CA HIS A 19 -38.49 -18.96 -12.97
C HIS A 19 -37.71 -17.64 -13.08
N ARG A 20 -38.41 -16.50 -12.97
CA ARG A 20 -37.76 -15.17 -12.98
C ARG A 20 -36.98 -14.92 -11.68
N LYS A 21 -37.54 -15.28 -10.53
CA LYS A 21 -36.83 -15.21 -9.24
C LYS A 21 -35.64 -16.16 -9.17
N THR A 22 -35.71 -17.38 -9.72
CA THR A 22 -34.56 -18.29 -9.74
C THR A 22 -33.46 -17.79 -10.67
N ASN A 23 -33.80 -17.17 -11.81
CA ASN A 23 -32.82 -16.55 -12.69
C ASN A 23 -32.18 -15.29 -12.08
N ASP A 24 -32.94 -14.45 -11.37
CA ASP A 24 -32.40 -13.27 -10.66
C ASP A 24 -31.54 -13.70 -9.45
N VAL A 25 -31.89 -14.78 -8.76
CA VAL A 25 -31.09 -15.36 -7.66
C VAL A 25 -29.85 -16.09 -8.19
N GLN A 26 -29.93 -16.73 -9.36
CA GLN A 26 -28.78 -17.34 -10.02
C GLN A 26 -27.84 -16.30 -10.66
N GLN A 27 -28.35 -15.16 -11.15
CA GLN A 27 -27.52 -14.05 -11.64
C GLN A 27 -26.86 -13.25 -10.50
N THR A 28 -27.54 -13.06 -9.37
CA THR A 28 -26.95 -12.40 -8.20
C THR A 28 -25.89 -13.27 -7.49
N ASN A 29 -26.03 -14.61 -7.53
CA ASN A 29 -25.01 -15.52 -7.00
C ASN A 29 -23.79 -15.73 -7.92
N LYS A 30 -23.85 -15.37 -9.21
CA LYS A 30 -22.74 -15.59 -10.17
C LYS A 30 -21.64 -14.52 -10.17
N LYS A 31 -21.73 -13.51 -9.29
CA LYS A 31 -20.70 -12.47 -9.12
C LYS A 31 -20.47 -12.11 -7.65
N LYS A 32 -20.35 -13.09 -6.77
CA LYS A 32 -19.51 -12.87 -5.60
C LYS A 32 -18.08 -13.02 -6.09
N ALA A 33 -17.42 -11.90 -6.41
CA ALA A 33 -16.00 -11.92 -6.77
C ALA A 33 -15.26 -12.65 -5.65
N GLU A 34 -14.76 -13.84 -5.94
CA GLU A 34 -13.89 -14.56 -5.02
C GLU A 34 -12.69 -13.67 -4.74
N LYS A 35 -12.50 -13.33 -3.46
CA LYS A 35 -11.37 -12.51 -3.03
C LYS A 35 -10.08 -13.31 -3.19
N GLY A 36 -9.02 -12.63 -3.59
CA GLY A 36 -7.69 -13.22 -3.71
C GLY A 36 -7.26 -13.48 -5.15
N CYS A 37 -5.96 -13.68 -5.32
CA CYS A 37 -5.32 -13.84 -6.61
C CYS A 37 -5.33 -15.31 -7.06
N GLU A 38 -5.41 -15.53 -8.37
CA GLU A 38 -5.18 -16.86 -8.96
C GLU A 38 -3.73 -17.32 -8.74
N PRO A 39 -3.40 -18.62 -8.81
CA PRO A 39 -2.04 -19.10 -8.57
C PRO A 39 -0.96 -18.40 -9.41
N GLU A 40 -1.26 -18.09 -10.67
CA GLU A 40 -0.36 -17.34 -11.56
C GLU A 40 -0.14 -15.88 -11.12
N GLU A 41 -1.19 -15.25 -10.59
CA GLU A 41 -1.18 -13.88 -10.07
C GLU A 41 -0.41 -13.83 -8.74
N VAL A 42 -0.60 -14.83 -7.87
CA VAL A 42 0.19 -15.00 -6.64
C VAL A 42 1.66 -15.21 -6.98
N LEU A 43 1.98 -16.04 -7.97
CA LEU A 43 3.36 -16.27 -8.40
C LEU A 43 4.01 -14.97 -8.91
N ALA A 44 3.26 -14.15 -9.66
CA ALA A 44 3.75 -12.86 -10.13
C ALA A 44 4.05 -11.89 -8.98
N VAL A 45 3.20 -11.85 -7.94
CA VAL A 45 3.47 -11.07 -6.72
C VAL A 45 4.70 -11.62 -5.99
N LEU A 46 4.86 -12.94 -5.87
CA LEU A 46 6.06 -13.53 -5.29
C LEU A 46 7.33 -13.19 -6.08
N CYS A 47 7.27 -13.13 -7.41
CA CYS A 47 8.40 -12.66 -8.22
C CYS A 47 8.77 -11.20 -7.91
N HIS A 48 7.80 -10.33 -7.65
CA HIS A 48 8.05 -8.97 -7.19
C HIS A 48 8.73 -8.97 -5.81
N GLU A 49 8.24 -9.77 -4.85
CA GLU A 49 8.88 -9.90 -3.53
C GLU A 49 10.32 -10.45 -3.62
N PHE A 50 10.58 -11.41 -4.51
CA PHE A 50 11.93 -11.88 -4.80
C PHE A 50 12.79 -10.79 -5.45
N GLY A 51 12.20 -9.85 -6.17
CA GLY A 51 12.87 -8.65 -6.65
C GLY A 51 13.42 -7.80 -5.50
N HIS A 52 12.63 -7.60 -4.44
CA HIS A 52 13.11 -6.89 -3.24
C HIS A 52 14.27 -7.61 -2.55
N TRP A 53 14.21 -8.93 -2.50
CA TRP A 53 15.30 -9.74 -1.95
C TRP A 53 16.56 -9.70 -2.83
N SER A 54 16.41 -9.92 -4.14
CA SER A 54 17.51 -9.96 -5.11
C SER A 54 18.25 -8.63 -5.19
N LEU A 55 17.54 -7.50 -5.12
CA LEU A 55 18.13 -6.16 -5.13
C LEU A 55 18.52 -5.67 -3.73
N SER A 56 18.43 -6.52 -2.71
CA SER A 56 18.86 -6.24 -1.35
C SER A 56 18.20 -4.99 -0.73
N HIS A 57 16.95 -4.67 -1.13
CA HIS A 57 16.22 -3.50 -0.63
C HIS A 57 16.11 -3.52 0.91
N ASN A 58 15.88 -4.70 1.50
CA ASN A 58 15.82 -4.88 2.95
C ASN A 58 17.16 -4.58 3.64
N LEU A 59 18.28 -5.00 3.05
CA LEU A 59 19.61 -4.72 3.58
C LEU A 59 19.93 -3.22 3.47
N ILE A 60 19.55 -2.57 2.37
CA ILE A 60 19.71 -1.13 2.20
C ILE A 60 18.92 -0.37 3.28
N ASN A 61 17.65 -0.73 3.49
CA ASN A 61 16.82 -0.13 4.54
C ASN A 61 17.40 -0.35 5.94
N LEU A 62 17.95 -1.53 6.20
CA LEU A 62 18.62 -1.82 7.47
C LEU A 62 19.86 -0.94 7.68
N CYS A 63 20.73 -0.82 6.67
CA CYS A 63 21.90 0.06 6.73
C CYS A 63 21.52 1.53 6.94
N ILE A 64 20.51 2.02 6.21
CA ILE A 64 19.99 3.39 6.39
C ILE A 64 19.46 3.59 7.82
N SER A 65 18.78 2.59 8.38
CA SER A 65 18.24 2.66 9.74
C SER A 65 19.35 2.75 10.79
N PHE A 66 20.41 1.94 10.66
CA PHE A 66 21.56 2.03 11.57
C PHE A 66 22.30 3.36 11.45
N LEU A 67 22.48 3.88 10.23
CA LEU A 67 23.11 5.18 10.01
C LEU A 67 22.26 6.32 10.59
N ASN A 68 20.94 6.29 10.40
CA ASN A 68 20.02 7.25 11.00
C ASN A 68 20.09 7.19 12.54
N LEU A 69 20.02 5.98 13.11
CA LEU A 69 20.09 5.77 14.55
C LEU A 69 21.38 6.35 15.14
N PHE A 70 22.51 6.04 14.52
CA PHE A 70 23.81 6.61 14.91
C PHE A 70 23.80 8.14 14.83
N PHE A 71 23.28 8.70 13.74
CA PHE A 71 23.21 10.14 13.53
C PHE A 71 22.36 10.85 14.59
N VAL A 72 21.14 10.39 14.87
CA VAL A 72 20.26 11.02 15.86
C VAL A 72 20.84 10.92 17.27
N PHE A 73 21.49 9.81 17.61
CA PHE A 73 22.18 9.67 18.90
C PHE A 73 23.45 10.51 18.99
N ALA A 74 24.19 10.72 17.89
CA ALA A 74 25.32 11.64 17.87
C ALA A 74 24.88 13.09 18.14
N ILE A 75 23.76 13.52 17.53
CA ILE A 75 23.17 14.83 17.81
C ILE A 75 22.70 14.93 19.26
N PHE A 76 22.02 13.89 19.77
CA PHE A 76 21.61 13.83 21.17
C PHE A 76 22.81 13.97 22.11
N ALA A 77 23.89 13.21 21.88
CA ALA A 77 25.11 13.27 22.68
C ALA A 77 25.74 14.68 22.70
N ALA A 78 25.67 15.40 21.57
CA ALA A 78 26.18 16.77 21.46
C ALA A 78 25.30 17.82 22.19
N LEU A 79 23.97 17.62 22.22
CA LEU A 79 23.01 18.62 22.68
C LEU A 79 22.50 18.41 24.10
N PHE A 80 22.44 17.18 24.63
CA PHE A 80 21.72 16.89 25.87
C PHE A 80 22.27 17.59 27.12
N LYS A 81 23.50 18.12 27.09
CA LYS A 81 24.12 18.85 28.22
C LYS A 81 23.77 20.34 28.25
N ARG A 82 23.19 20.90 27.17
CA ARG A 82 22.88 22.32 27.05
C ARG A 82 21.70 22.70 27.96
N SER A 83 21.91 23.61 28.91
CA SER A 83 20.88 24.01 29.88
C SER A 83 19.71 24.75 29.23
N ALA A 84 19.98 25.55 28.20
CA ALA A 84 18.96 26.29 27.45
C ALA A 84 17.81 25.43 26.92
N LEU A 85 18.07 24.16 26.57
CA LEU A 85 17.03 23.23 26.11
C LEU A 85 16.04 22.87 27.23
N TYR A 86 16.50 22.77 28.47
CA TYR A 86 15.68 22.42 29.63
C TYR A 86 14.96 23.64 30.20
N GLU A 87 15.66 24.77 30.25
CA GLU A 87 15.12 26.04 30.75
C GLU A 87 13.92 26.51 29.91
N ALA A 88 13.97 26.32 28.57
CA ALA A 88 12.86 26.63 27.66
C ALA A 88 11.56 25.86 27.98
N TYR A 89 11.66 24.73 28.68
CA TYR A 89 10.53 23.88 29.09
C TYR A 89 10.27 23.93 30.61
N GLY A 90 10.85 24.91 31.32
CA GLY A 90 10.62 25.11 32.76
C GLY A 90 11.51 24.25 33.68
N PHE A 91 12.48 23.53 33.13
CA PHE A 91 13.43 22.72 33.91
C PHE A 91 14.71 23.53 34.18
N THR A 92 14.71 24.29 35.27
CA THR A 92 15.84 25.17 35.66
C THR A 92 16.81 24.51 36.65
N ALA A 93 16.29 23.72 37.60
CA ALA A 93 17.09 23.10 38.66
C ALA A 93 17.58 21.68 38.31
N THR A 94 16.85 20.95 37.46
CA THR A 94 17.14 19.56 37.10
C THR A 94 17.26 19.42 35.59
N LYS A 95 18.05 18.44 35.14
CA LYS A 95 18.23 18.12 33.71
C LYS A 95 17.93 16.63 33.48
N PRO A 96 16.65 16.21 33.49
CA PRO A 96 16.31 14.80 33.32
C PRO A 96 16.64 14.35 31.90
N VAL A 97 17.45 13.29 31.77
CA VAL A 97 17.94 12.78 30.47
C VAL A 97 16.78 12.43 29.52
N LEU A 98 15.71 11.84 30.06
CA LEU A 98 14.51 11.48 29.28
C LEU A 98 13.81 12.71 28.67
N ILE A 99 13.76 13.82 29.41
CA ILE A 99 13.18 15.08 28.92
C ILE A 99 14.07 15.67 27.84
N GLY A 100 15.39 15.63 28.02
CA GLY A 100 16.34 16.04 26.97
C GLY A 100 16.17 15.23 25.69
N LEU A 101 15.96 13.91 25.81
CA LEU A 101 15.72 13.03 24.67
C LEU A 101 14.45 13.42 23.93
N LEU A 102 13.34 13.59 24.66
CA LEU A 102 12.06 14.03 24.10
C LEU A 102 12.20 15.37 23.36
N ILE A 103 12.83 16.37 23.99
CA ILE A 103 12.95 17.70 23.41
C ILE A 103 13.78 17.66 22.12
N ILE A 104 14.92 16.98 22.15
CA ILE A 104 15.82 16.91 21.00
C ILE A 104 15.17 16.14 19.85
N PHE A 105 14.54 15.00 20.12
CA PHE A 105 13.95 14.18 19.06
C PHE A 105 12.66 14.80 18.51
N GLN A 106 11.76 15.28 19.37
CA GLN A 106 10.45 15.73 18.92
C GLN A 106 10.47 17.15 18.33
N TYR A 107 11.34 18.03 18.85
CA TYR A 107 11.32 19.45 18.46
C TYR A 107 12.57 19.87 17.68
N VAL A 108 13.76 19.55 18.17
CA VAL A 108 15.01 19.98 17.50
C VAL A 108 15.20 19.25 16.17
N LEU A 109 14.93 17.94 16.14
CA LEU A 109 15.08 17.10 14.94
C LEU A 109 13.83 17.02 14.07
N LEU A 110 12.75 17.74 14.41
CA LEU A 110 11.52 17.75 13.61
C LEU A 110 11.76 18.02 12.11
N PRO A 111 12.43 19.12 11.70
CA PRO A 111 12.64 19.39 10.28
C PRO A 111 13.52 18.33 9.61
N TYR A 112 14.45 17.73 10.34
CA TYR A 112 15.26 16.62 9.85
C TYR A 112 14.39 15.40 9.57
N PHE A 113 13.49 15.02 10.49
CA PHE A 113 12.62 13.86 10.32
C PHE A 113 11.65 14.02 9.16
N GLU A 114 11.08 15.21 8.94
CA GLU A 114 10.21 15.47 7.78
C GLU A 114 10.94 15.28 6.44
N VAL A 115 12.13 15.90 6.30
CA VAL A 115 12.94 15.77 5.08
C VAL A 115 13.42 14.34 4.88
N PHE A 116 13.84 13.68 5.96
CA PHE A 116 14.30 12.29 5.93
C PHE A 116 13.16 11.32 5.56
N SER A 117 11.96 11.52 6.13
CA SER A 117 10.76 10.75 5.79
C SER A 117 10.42 10.89 4.30
N PHE A 118 10.39 12.12 3.78
CA PHE A 118 10.17 12.36 2.35
C PHE A 118 11.20 11.64 1.47
N ALA A 119 12.48 11.68 1.84
CA ALA A 119 13.55 10.99 1.12
C ALA A 119 13.35 9.46 1.13
N LEU A 120 12.96 8.89 2.28
CA LEU A 120 12.64 7.47 2.39
C LEU A 120 11.41 7.08 1.56
N THR A 121 10.36 7.88 1.55
CA THR A 121 9.18 7.66 0.70
C THR A 121 9.59 7.62 -0.78
N ALA A 122 10.41 8.57 -1.23
CA ALA A 122 10.91 8.59 -2.60
C ALA A 122 11.79 7.37 -2.93
N LEU A 123 12.61 6.91 -1.97
CA LEU A 123 13.43 5.70 -2.13
C LEU A 123 12.57 4.43 -2.20
N SER A 124 11.59 4.29 -1.31
CA SER A 124 10.63 3.20 -1.29
C SER A 124 9.93 3.07 -2.65
N ARG A 125 9.44 4.19 -3.20
CA ARG A 125 8.82 4.20 -4.53
C ARG A 125 9.76 3.71 -5.62
N ARG A 126 11.06 4.02 -5.54
CA ARG A 126 12.06 3.51 -6.50
C ARG A 126 12.26 2.00 -6.35
N PHE A 127 12.26 1.47 -5.14
CA PHE A 127 12.37 0.02 -4.91
C PHE A 127 11.20 -0.75 -5.52
N GLU A 128 9.98 -0.23 -5.40
CA GLU A 128 8.79 -0.83 -6.03
C GLU A 128 8.95 -0.94 -7.55
N PHE A 129 9.39 0.13 -8.23
CA PHE A 129 9.60 0.10 -9.68
C PHE A 129 10.71 -0.87 -10.08
N GLN A 130 11.76 -1.02 -9.27
CA GLN A 130 12.84 -1.97 -9.55
C GLN A 130 12.36 -3.42 -9.36
N ALA A 131 11.55 -3.68 -8.33
CA ALA A 131 10.95 -4.99 -8.07
C ALA A 131 9.92 -5.37 -9.16
N ASP A 132 9.10 -4.41 -9.62
CA ASP A 132 8.21 -4.60 -10.77
C ASP A 132 9.00 -4.96 -12.04
N ASN A 133 10.09 -4.23 -12.31
CA ASN A 133 10.96 -4.54 -13.44
C ASN A 133 11.62 -5.92 -13.33
N PHE A 134 11.94 -6.37 -12.12
CA PHE A 134 12.46 -7.72 -11.89
C PHE A 134 11.41 -8.80 -12.27
N ALA A 135 10.15 -8.61 -11.88
CA ALA A 135 9.06 -9.51 -12.28
C ALA A 135 8.79 -9.49 -13.80
N VAL A 136 8.91 -8.31 -14.44
CA VAL A 136 8.81 -8.18 -15.90
C VAL A 136 9.89 -8.98 -16.63
N LYS A 137 11.14 -8.91 -16.14
CA LYS A 137 12.28 -9.70 -16.70
C LYS A 137 12.07 -11.21 -16.59
N LEU A 138 11.27 -11.67 -15.64
CA LEU A 138 10.89 -13.07 -15.47
C LEU A 138 9.63 -13.46 -16.27
N HIS A 139 9.16 -12.60 -17.19
CA HIS A 139 7.98 -12.80 -18.03
C HIS A 139 6.63 -12.83 -17.28
N TYR A 140 6.55 -12.24 -16.09
CA TYR A 140 5.30 -12.16 -15.29
C TYR A 140 4.56 -10.82 -15.41
N ALA A 141 4.89 -9.98 -16.40
CA ALA A 141 4.31 -8.64 -16.56
C ALA A 141 2.78 -8.62 -16.58
N ASP A 142 2.15 -9.49 -17.38
CA ASP A 142 0.69 -9.52 -17.54
C ASP A 142 -0.01 -10.06 -16.29
N SER A 143 0.55 -11.09 -15.66
CA SER A 143 0.01 -11.66 -14.42
C SER A 143 0.17 -10.71 -13.23
N LEU A 144 1.27 -9.96 -13.15
CA LEU A 144 1.47 -8.93 -12.14
C LEU A 144 0.46 -7.79 -12.32
N GLY A 145 0.26 -7.30 -13.55
CA GLY A 145 -0.73 -6.26 -13.83
C GLY A 145 -2.16 -6.66 -13.46
N ARG A 146 -2.54 -7.93 -13.69
CA ARG A 146 -3.83 -8.48 -13.24
C ARG A 146 -3.91 -8.56 -11.72
N ALA A 147 -2.86 -9.10 -11.06
CA ALA A 147 -2.78 -9.21 -9.61
C ALA A 147 -2.95 -7.84 -8.92
N LEU A 148 -2.24 -6.81 -9.40
CA LEU A 148 -2.33 -5.45 -8.84
C LEU A 148 -3.74 -4.86 -8.96
N LYS A 149 -4.43 -5.06 -10.10
CA LYS A 149 -5.82 -4.62 -10.28
C LYS A 149 -6.76 -5.35 -9.32
N LYS A 150 -6.59 -6.66 -9.17
CA LYS A 150 -7.43 -7.49 -8.28
C LYS A 150 -7.22 -7.11 -6.82
N LEU A 151 -5.97 -6.96 -6.38
CA LEU A 151 -5.61 -6.48 -5.04
C LEU A 151 -6.18 -5.09 -4.74
N GLN A 152 -6.15 -4.17 -5.71
CA GLN A 152 -6.74 -2.83 -5.53
C GLN A 152 -8.25 -2.91 -5.27
N VAL A 153 -8.97 -3.72 -6.07
CA VAL A 153 -10.43 -3.91 -5.94
C VAL A 153 -10.76 -4.60 -4.62
N ASP A 154 -10.03 -5.64 -4.25
CA ASP A 154 -10.24 -6.42 -3.02
C ASP A 154 -9.99 -5.58 -1.76
N ASN A 155 -9.00 -4.68 -1.81
CA ASN A 155 -8.68 -3.75 -0.74
C ASN A 155 -9.54 -2.47 -0.76
N MET A 156 -10.45 -2.33 -1.73
CA MET A 156 -11.29 -1.13 -1.94
C MET A 156 -10.48 0.17 -1.96
N ALA A 157 -9.23 0.10 -2.43
CA ALA A 157 -8.34 1.24 -2.45
C ALA A 157 -8.71 2.18 -3.60
N TYR A 158 -8.84 3.48 -3.31
CA TYR A 158 -9.21 4.46 -4.33
C TYR A 158 -8.03 4.68 -5.31
N PRO A 159 -8.24 4.54 -6.63
CA PRO A 159 -7.13 4.49 -7.59
C PRO A 159 -6.58 5.87 -7.99
N PHE A 160 -7.28 6.96 -7.66
CA PHE A 160 -6.88 8.32 -7.99
C PHE A 160 -6.43 9.07 -6.75
N SER A 161 -5.22 9.59 -6.77
CA SER A 161 -4.72 10.50 -5.75
C SER A 161 -4.09 11.71 -6.42
N ASP A 162 -4.13 12.85 -5.72
CA ASP A 162 -3.41 14.03 -6.17
C ASP A 162 -1.90 13.72 -6.26
N TYR A 163 -1.24 14.25 -7.28
CA TYR A 163 0.16 13.95 -7.57
C TYR A 163 1.11 14.34 -6.44
N LEU A 164 0.92 15.52 -5.84
CA LEU A 164 1.77 15.97 -4.74
C LEU A 164 1.50 15.14 -3.49
N TYR A 165 0.23 14.89 -3.19
CA TYR A 165 -0.16 14.07 -2.05
C TYR A 165 0.42 12.66 -2.14
N ALA A 166 0.28 12.00 -3.29
CA ALA A 166 0.82 10.67 -3.54
C ALA A 166 2.35 10.64 -3.41
N LYS A 167 3.03 11.67 -3.92
CA LYS A 167 4.50 11.74 -3.85
C LYS A 167 5.03 11.92 -2.43
N TYR A 168 4.28 12.63 -1.59
CA TYR A 168 4.70 12.89 -0.20
C TYR A 168 4.34 11.72 0.74
N HIS A 169 3.13 11.17 0.61
CA HIS A 169 2.57 10.26 1.61
C HIS A 169 2.61 8.77 1.23
N TYR A 170 2.65 8.43 -0.07
CA TYR A 170 2.56 7.02 -0.47
C TYR A 170 3.94 6.41 -0.68
N SER A 171 4.29 5.44 0.18
CA SER A 171 5.50 4.62 0.05
C SER A 171 5.47 3.74 -1.20
N HIS A 172 4.27 3.38 -1.66
CA HIS A 172 4.03 2.69 -2.91
C HIS A 172 3.55 3.68 -3.99
N PRO A 173 4.08 3.62 -5.22
CA PRO A 173 3.51 4.36 -6.34
C PRO A 173 2.05 3.96 -6.57
N THR A 174 1.28 4.85 -7.19
CA THR A 174 -0.13 4.56 -7.49
C THR A 174 -0.26 3.39 -8.46
N LEU A 175 -1.41 2.71 -8.45
CA LEU A 175 -1.67 1.60 -9.37
C LEU A 175 -1.41 2.00 -10.83
N LEU A 176 -1.85 3.19 -11.23
CA LEU A 176 -1.66 3.70 -12.59
C LEU A 176 -0.18 3.92 -12.94
N GLU A 177 0.61 4.43 -12.00
CA GLU A 177 2.06 4.59 -12.18
C GLU A 177 2.75 3.23 -12.36
N ARG A 178 2.40 2.22 -11.56
CA ARG A 178 2.98 0.88 -11.65
C ARG A 178 2.60 0.17 -12.94
N LEU A 179 1.32 0.18 -13.33
CA LEU A 179 0.86 -0.42 -14.58
C LEU A 179 1.57 0.22 -15.79
N LYS A 180 1.69 1.55 -15.81
CA LYS A 180 2.41 2.26 -16.88
C LYS A 180 3.89 1.86 -16.92
N ALA A 181 4.54 1.74 -15.76
CA ALA A 181 5.94 1.32 -15.69
C ALA A 181 6.14 -0.12 -16.19
N ILE A 182 5.24 -1.04 -15.83
CA ILE A 182 5.25 -2.43 -16.28
C ILE A 182 5.06 -2.51 -17.80
N GLU A 183 4.11 -1.75 -18.37
CA GLU A 183 3.88 -1.70 -19.81
C GLU A 183 5.11 -1.18 -20.57
N LEU A 184 5.73 -0.10 -20.11
CA LEU A 184 6.95 0.44 -20.71
C LEU A 184 8.12 -0.56 -20.65
N ALA A 185 8.29 -1.22 -19.51
CA ALA A 185 9.33 -2.23 -19.31
C ALA A 185 9.10 -3.48 -20.18
N LYS A 186 7.85 -3.84 -20.47
CA LYS A 186 7.51 -4.96 -21.38
C LYS A 186 7.92 -4.67 -22.83
N THR A 187 7.88 -3.41 -23.25
CA THR A 187 8.20 -2.99 -24.62
C THR A 187 9.68 -2.70 -24.89
N SER A 188 10.50 -2.65 -23.84
CA SER A 188 11.93 -2.34 -23.90
C SER A 188 12.78 -3.61 -23.96
#